data_AF-A0A497B8Y9-F1
#
_entry.id   AF-A0A497B8Y9-F1
#
_cell.length_a   1.000
_cell.length_b   1.000
_cell.length_c   1.000
_cell.angle_alpha   90.00
_cell.angle_beta   90.00
_cell.angle_gamma   90.00
#
_symmetry.space_group_name_H-M   'P 1'
#
loop_
_entity.id
_entity.type
_entity.pdbx_description
1 polymer ?
#
loop_
_entity_poly.entity_id
_entity_poly.type
_entity_poly.pdbx_seq_one_letter_code
_entity_poly.pdbx_strand_id
1 'polypeptide(L)'
;MPPQEGETYLIEAKWQSKPVGASALLAFSAKVAGKATWSRGLYISISGFSEDALAAFSRGRPANLIAMNGQDIYFIREGEMSLPQAIRLKTRRAAETGEIMVSVYQLLTEGYNEPPHRPASHLRRLPNLRPHLPEVPEPCHPGVGSGASA
;
A
#
# COMPACT_ATOMS: atom_id res chain seq x y z
N MET A 1 17.49 -28.59 -7.71
CA MET A 1 16.88 -27.96 -6.52
C MET A 1 15.56 -28.67 -6.25
N PRO A 2 15.24 -29.07 -5.01
CA PRO A 2 13.88 -29.48 -4.69
C PRO A 2 12.94 -28.25 -4.86
N PRO A 3 11.64 -28.47 -5.12
CA PRO A 3 10.70 -27.38 -5.31
C PRO A 3 10.64 -26.51 -4.04
N GLN A 4 10.73 -25.19 -4.18
CA GLN A 4 10.33 -24.31 -3.09
C GLN A 4 8.82 -24.40 -2.96
N GLU A 5 8.34 -25.08 -1.92
CA GLU A 5 6.93 -25.15 -1.61
C GLU A 5 6.41 -23.74 -1.29
N GLY A 6 5.41 -23.29 -2.04
CA GLY A 6 4.76 -22.00 -1.82
C GLY A 6 3.90 -22.02 -0.56
N GLU A 7 3.78 -20.86 0.08
CA GLU A 7 2.88 -20.69 1.22
C GLU A 7 1.41 -20.83 0.78
N THR A 8 0.61 -21.57 1.56
CA THR A 8 -0.83 -21.72 1.28
C THR A 8 -1.65 -20.68 2.03
N TYR A 9 -2.54 -20.01 1.30
CA TYR A 9 -3.42 -18.98 1.83
C TYR A 9 -4.89 -19.43 1.76
N LEU A 10 -5.61 -19.24 2.86
CA LEU A 10 -7.06 -19.14 2.82
C LEU A 10 -7.43 -17.68 2.51
N ILE A 11 -8.28 -17.46 1.51
CA ILE A 11 -8.68 -16.12 1.09
C ILE A 11 -10.18 -15.94 1.33
N GLU A 12 -10.57 -14.83 1.95
CA GLU A 12 -11.96 -14.36 2.01
C GLU A 12 -12.03 -12.94 1.43
N ALA A 13 -12.91 -12.72 0.46
CA ALA A 13 -13.10 -11.42 -0.17
C ALA A 13 -14.54 -10.93 0.01
N LYS A 14 -14.69 -9.69 0.47
CA LYS A 14 -15.99 -9.05 0.72
C LYS A 14 -16.18 -7.82 -0.17
N TRP A 15 -17.27 -7.82 -0.92
CA TRP A 15 -17.77 -6.70 -1.68
C TRP A 15 -19.07 -6.19 -1.05
N GLN A 16 -18.95 -5.28 -0.09
CA GLN A 16 -20.07 -4.70 0.65
C GLN A 16 -19.73 -3.25 1.00
N SER A 17 -20.73 -2.40 1.17
CA SER A 17 -20.52 -0.97 1.44
C SER A 17 -20.04 -0.67 2.86
N LYS A 18 -20.33 -1.56 3.82
CA LYS A 18 -19.98 -1.37 5.24
C LYS A 18 -18.58 -1.93 5.54
N PRO A 19 -17.76 -1.22 6.33
CA PRO A 19 -16.50 -1.76 6.82
C PRO A 19 -16.69 -3.08 7.58
N VAL A 20 -15.71 -3.97 7.47
CA VAL A 20 -15.71 -5.26 8.17
C VAL A 20 -15.43 -5.05 9.65
N GLY A 21 -16.31 -5.58 10.50
CA GLY A 21 -16.16 -5.53 11.96
C GLY A 21 -15.37 -6.71 12.54
N ALA A 22 -15.08 -6.63 13.85
CA ALA A 22 -14.25 -7.60 14.56
C ALA A 22 -14.80 -9.03 14.50
N SER A 23 -16.12 -9.22 14.57
CA SER A 23 -16.76 -10.55 14.56
C SER A 23 -16.47 -11.35 13.29
N ALA A 24 -16.47 -10.68 12.13
CA ALA A 24 -16.15 -11.31 10.85
C ALA A 24 -14.67 -11.70 10.77
N LEU A 25 -13.76 -10.85 11.25
CA LEU A 25 -12.33 -11.18 11.32
C LEU A 25 -12.06 -12.33 12.30
N LEU A 26 -12.74 -12.37 13.45
CA LEU A 26 -12.67 -13.47 14.42
C LEU A 26 -13.15 -14.79 13.82
N ALA A 27 -14.30 -14.76 13.13
CA ALA A 27 -14.81 -15.93 12.43
C ALA A 27 -13.83 -16.43 11.37
N PHE A 28 -13.20 -15.53 10.61
CA PHE A 28 -12.18 -15.89 9.63
C PHE A 28 -10.91 -16.46 10.28
N SER A 29 -10.43 -15.84 11.35
CA SER A 29 -9.27 -16.34 12.12
C SER A 29 -9.49 -17.78 12.59
N ALA A 30 -10.69 -18.11 13.07
CA ALA A 30 -11.04 -19.47 13.45
C ALA A 30 -11.00 -20.45 12.24
N LYS A 31 -11.46 -20.01 11.05
CA LYS A 31 -11.34 -20.82 9.82
C LYS A 31 -9.90 -21.10 9.44
N VAL A 32 -9.00 -20.11 9.58
CA VAL A 32 -7.56 -20.25 9.29
C VAL A 32 -6.90 -21.17 10.30
N ALA A 33 -7.22 -21.04 11.59
CA ALA A 33 -6.71 -21.92 12.64
C ALA A 33 -7.14 -23.40 12.45
N GLY A 34 -8.26 -23.64 11.77
CA GLY A 34 -8.70 -24.98 11.37
C GLY A 34 -8.00 -25.55 10.13
N LYS A 35 -6.99 -24.86 9.58
CA LYS A 35 -6.15 -25.35 8.47
C LYS A 35 -4.80 -25.83 8.99
N ALA A 36 -3.93 -26.28 8.08
CA ALA A 36 -2.58 -26.68 8.45
C ALA A 36 -1.85 -25.51 9.14
N THR A 37 -1.01 -25.79 10.13
CA THR A 37 -0.35 -24.78 10.98
C THR A 37 0.46 -23.73 10.19
N TRP A 38 0.95 -24.11 9.01
CA TRP A 38 1.70 -23.25 8.09
C TRP A 38 0.81 -22.42 7.14
N SER A 39 -0.52 -22.57 7.22
CA SER A 39 -1.47 -21.81 6.41
C SER A 39 -1.58 -20.37 6.92
N ARG A 40 -1.70 -19.43 5.98
CA ARG A 40 -1.96 -18.02 6.25
C ARG A 40 -3.35 -17.63 5.81
N GLY A 41 -3.87 -16.53 6.34
CA GLY A 41 -5.14 -15.94 5.92
C GLY A 41 -4.92 -14.59 5.23
N LEU A 42 -5.60 -14.38 4.11
CA LEU A 42 -5.73 -13.08 3.46
C LEU A 42 -7.20 -12.67 3.46
N TYR A 43 -7.53 -11.59 4.17
CA TYR A 43 -8.86 -11.00 4.17
C TYR A 43 -8.90 -9.76 3.28
N ILE A 44 -9.78 -9.74 2.29
CA ILE A 44 -9.94 -8.62 1.36
C ILE A 44 -11.31 -7.98 1.60
N SER A 45 -11.35 -6.66 1.84
CA SER A 45 -12.60 -5.91 2.00
C SER A 45 -12.58 -4.63 1.16
N ILE A 46 -13.47 -4.49 0.19
CA ILE A 46 -13.48 -3.28 -0.67
C ILE A 46 -13.71 -2.00 0.15
N SER A 47 -14.58 -2.06 1.16
CA SER A 47 -14.89 -0.95 2.08
C SER A 47 -14.01 -0.93 3.34
N GLY A 48 -12.95 -1.73 3.38
CA GLY A 48 -12.00 -1.75 4.50
C GLY A 48 -12.56 -2.39 5.78
N PHE A 49 -12.00 -1.97 6.91
CA PHE A 49 -12.19 -2.55 8.24
C PHE A 49 -12.48 -1.44 9.24
N SER A 50 -13.27 -1.72 10.28
CA SER A 50 -13.42 -0.76 11.37
C SER A 50 -12.15 -0.69 12.21
N GLU A 51 -11.88 0.46 12.82
CA GLU A 51 -10.73 0.65 13.71
C GLU A 51 -10.73 -0.36 14.86
N ASP A 52 -11.90 -0.57 15.48
CA ASP A 52 -12.09 -1.59 16.52
C ASP A 52 -11.72 -3.00 16.05
N ALA A 53 -12.01 -3.32 14.78
CA ALA A 53 -11.69 -4.63 14.21
C ALA A 53 -10.18 -4.83 14.07
N LEU A 54 -9.46 -3.79 13.61
CA LEU A 54 -8.01 -3.81 13.51
C LEU A 54 -7.36 -3.84 14.90
N ALA A 55 -7.80 -2.98 15.83
CA ALA A 55 -7.28 -2.91 17.19
C ALA A 55 -7.50 -4.20 18.01
N ALA A 56 -8.59 -4.93 17.73
CA ALA A 56 -8.86 -6.24 18.33
C ALA A 56 -7.90 -7.34 17.82
N PHE A 57 -7.29 -7.15 16.64
CA PHE A 57 -6.39 -8.12 16.01
C PHE A 57 -4.91 -7.79 16.18
N SER A 58 -4.54 -6.51 16.37
CA SER A 58 -3.14 -6.10 16.58
C SER A 58 -2.57 -6.48 17.96
N ARG A 59 -3.36 -7.04 18.88
CA ARG A 59 -2.94 -7.37 20.25
C ARG A 59 -2.98 -8.87 20.53
N GLY A 60 -1.79 -9.50 20.61
CA GLY A 60 -1.60 -10.82 21.20
C GLY A 60 -2.13 -12.01 20.41
N ARG A 61 -2.42 -11.85 19.11
CA ARG A 61 -2.87 -12.94 18.22
C ARG A 61 -1.77 -13.32 17.22
N PRO A 62 -1.78 -14.57 16.70
CA PRO A 62 -0.78 -15.01 15.73
C PRO A 62 -0.74 -14.13 14.48
N ALA A 63 0.46 -13.78 14.03
CA ALA A 63 0.73 -12.97 12.84
C ALA A 63 0.48 -13.69 11.50
N ASN A 64 -0.41 -14.68 11.48
CA ASN A 64 -0.69 -15.48 10.28
C ASN A 64 -1.87 -14.93 9.45
N LEU A 65 -2.34 -13.72 9.75
CA LEU A 65 -3.38 -13.01 9.02
C LEU A 65 -2.84 -11.71 8.45
N ILE A 66 -3.18 -11.45 7.18
CA ILE A 66 -2.98 -10.16 6.53
C ILE A 66 -4.31 -9.68 5.93
N ALA A 67 -4.44 -8.37 5.82
CA ALA A 67 -5.62 -7.70 5.30
C ALA A 67 -5.28 -6.83 4.09
N MET A 68 -6.26 -6.70 3.19
CA MET A 68 -6.24 -5.76 2.07
C MET A 68 -7.57 -5.03 1.94
N ASN A 69 -7.51 -3.75 1.57
CA ASN A 69 -8.69 -2.96 1.24
C ASN A 69 -8.79 -2.65 -0.27
N GLY A 70 -9.84 -1.94 -0.69
CA GLY A 70 -9.99 -1.56 -2.09
C GLY A 70 -8.87 -0.68 -2.64
N GLN A 71 -8.25 0.16 -1.79
CA GLN A 71 -7.12 0.99 -2.19
C GLN A 71 -5.87 0.14 -2.50
N ASP A 72 -5.62 -0.90 -1.70
CA ASP A 72 -4.53 -1.84 -1.97
C ASP A 72 -4.72 -2.54 -3.33
N ILE A 73 -5.93 -3.01 -3.60
CA ILE A 73 -6.27 -3.65 -4.88
C ILE A 73 -6.11 -2.67 -6.05
N TYR A 74 -6.48 -1.40 -5.87
CA TYR A 74 -6.26 -0.36 -6.87
C TYR A 74 -4.78 -0.21 -7.20
N PHE A 75 -3.90 0.00 -6.21
CA PHE A 75 -2.46 0.14 -6.46
C PHE A 75 -1.83 -1.11 -7.07
N ILE A 76 -2.29 -2.29 -6.64
CA ILE A 76 -1.82 -3.56 -7.21
C ILE A 76 -2.24 -3.70 -8.68
N ARG A 77 -3.48 -3.31 -9.00
CA ARG A 77 -4.01 -3.33 -10.37
C ARG A 77 -3.29 -2.34 -11.28
N GLU A 78 -3.01 -1.13 -10.80
CA GLU A 78 -2.28 -0.10 -11.56
C GLU A 78 -0.79 -0.44 -11.74
N GLY A 79 -0.29 -1.46 -11.03
CA GLY A 79 1.07 -1.95 -11.19
C GLY A 79 2.11 -1.20 -10.36
N GLU A 80 1.67 -0.33 -9.43
CA GLU A 80 2.56 0.35 -8.48
C GLU A 80 3.24 -0.65 -7.53
N MET A 81 2.59 -1.79 -7.24
CA MET A 81 3.18 -2.92 -6.52
C MET A 81 2.58 -4.23 -7.04
N SER A 82 3.40 -5.24 -7.34
CA SER A 82 2.85 -6.53 -7.74
C SER A 82 2.15 -7.24 -6.58
N LEU A 83 1.11 -8.04 -6.86
CA LEU A 83 0.39 -8.80 -5.82
C LEU A 83 1.33 -9.68 -4.96
N PRO A 84 2.30 -10.43 -5.53
CA PRO A 84 3.25 -11.20 -4.74
C PRO A 84 4.12 -10.32 -3.81
N GLN A 85 4.55 -9.14 -4.29
CA GLN A 85 5.28 -8.19 -3.45
C GLN A 85 4.40 -7.65 -2.32
N ALA A 86 3.17 -7.23 -2.62
CA ALA A 86 2.24 -6.74 -1.62
C ALA A 86 1.96 -7.77 -0.52
N ILE A 87 1.73 -9.03 -0.89
CA ILE A 87 1.55 -10.13 0.06
C ILE A 87 2.82 -10.29 0.91
N ARG A 88 4.00 -10.46 0.29
CA ARG A 88 5.28 -10.62 1.01
C ARG A 88 5.54 -9.51 2.03
N LEU A 89 5.35 -8.25 1.63
CA LEU A 89 5.62 -7.09 2.47
C LEU A 89 4.59 -6.96 3.61
N LYS A 90 3.30 -7.14 3.33
CA LYS A 90 2.26 -7.16 4.35
C LYS A 90 2.48 -8.29 5.35
N THR A 91 2.89 -9.48 4.89
CA THR A 91 3.16 -10.59 5.78
C THR A 91 4.38 -10.35 6.66
N ARG A 92 5.44 -9.78 6.08
CA ARG A 92 6.60 -9.34 6.86
C ARG A 92 6.18 -8.34 7.95
N ARG A 93 5.40 -7.32 7.59
CA ARG A 93 4.89 -6.35 8.56
C ARG A 93 4.09 -7.00 9.66
N ALA A 94 3.13 -7.87 9.31
CA ALA A 94 2.34 -8.59 10.31
C ALA A 94 3.21 -9.41 11.26
N ALA A 95 4.27 -10.05 10.76
CA ALA A 95 5.21 -10.82 11.58
C ALA A 95 6.06 -9.93 12.51
N GLU A 96 6.43 -8.73 12.06
CA GLU A 96 7.28 -7.79 12.81
C GLU A 96 6.48 -6.98 13.85
N THR A 97 5.25 -6.58 13.56
CA THR A 97 4.47 -5.65 14.39
C THR A 97 3.20 -6.26 14.99
N GLY A 98 2.75 -7.41 14.49
CA GLY A 98 1.44 -7.97 14.82
C GLY A 98 0.26 -7.27 14.14
N GLU A 99 0.51 -6.21 13.34
CA GLU A 99 -0.53 -5.49 12.63
C GLU A 99 -0.97 -6.25 11.38
N ILE A 100 -2.24 -6.64 11.35
CA ILE A 100 -2.79 -7.36 10.19
C ILE A 100 -2.95 -6.48 8.94
N MET A 101 -2.92 -5.16 9.11
CA MET A 101 -3.17 -4.20 8.03
C MET A 101 -2.08 -3.13 8.00
N VAL A 102 -1.33 -3.10 6.90
CA VAL A 102 -0.53 -1.97 6.44
C VAL A 102 -0.95 -1.70 5.00
N SER A 103 -1.32 -0.47 4.65
CA SER A 103 -1.79 -0.19 3.28
C SER A 103 -0.64 -0.24 2.27
N VAL A 104 -0.91 -0.66 1.03
CA VAL A 104 0.06 -0.61 -0.08
C VAL A 104 0.54 0.82 -0.29
N TYR A 105 -0.32 1.82 -0.11
CA TYR A 105 0.06 3.22 -0.16
C TYR A 105 1.15 3.55 0.86
N GLN A 106 0.90 3.20 2.13
CA GLN A 106 1.88 3.40 3.20
C GLN A 106 3.17 2.65 2.90
N LEU A 107 3.06 1.42 2.36
CA LEU A 107 4.23 0.68 1.94
C LEU A 107 5.03 1.54 0.93
N LEU A 108 4.44 1.90 -0.20
CA LEU A 108 5.09 2.69 -1.25
C LEU A 108 5.76 3.98 -0.72
N THR A 109 5.15 4.67 0.25
CA THR A 109 5.69 5.91 0.83
C THR A 109 6.83 5.71 1.83
N GLU A 110 6.89 4.56 2.51
CA GLU A 110 7.95 4.24 3.49
C GLU A 110 9.25 3.78 2.83
N GLY A 111 9.32 3.77 1.49
CA GLY A 111 10.55 3.52 0.73
C GLY A 111 10.94 2.05 0.65
N TYR A 112 10.04 1.18 0.17
CA TYR A 112 10.42 -0.21 -0.18
C TYR A 112 11.45 -0.17 -1.31
N ASN A 113 12.67 -0.54 -0.98
CA ASN A 113 13.84 -0.42 -1.84
C ASN A 113 14.03 -1.65 -2.74
N GLU A 114 12.96 -2.11 -3.40
CA GLU A 114 13.03 -3.14 -4.44
C GLU A 114 12.42 -2.60 -5.74
N PRO A 115 13.09 -2.74 -6.90
CA PRO A 115 12.57 -2.26 -8.16
C PRO A 115 11.24 -2.97 -8.50
N PRO A 116 10.26 -2.28 -9.11
CA PRO A 116 9.01 -2.91 -9.51
C PRO A 116 9.30 -4.10 -10.42
N HIS A 117 8.82 -5.31 -10.06
CA HIS A 117 9.06 -6.55 -10.81
C HIS A 117 8.38 -6.58 -12.20
N ARG A 118 7.71 -5.50 -12.57
CA ARG A 118 7.39 -5.14 -13.95
C ARG A 118 7.57 -3.64 -14.10
N PRO A 119 8.38 -3.13 -15.06
CA PRO A 119 8.12 -1.78 -15.52
C PRO A 119 6.67 -1.76 -16.01
N ALA A 120 5.89 -0.76 -15.60
CA ALA A 120 4.59 -0.48 -16.20
C ALA A 120 4.82 -0.38 -17.71
N SER A 121 4.51 -1.43 -18.46
CA SER A 121 4.65 -1.45 -19.92
C SER A 121 3.67 -0.49 -20.60
N HIS A 122 2.87 0.24 -19.80
CA HIS A 122 2.02 1.33 -20.23
C HIS A 122 2.59 2.74 -19.98
N LEU A 123 3.69 2.91 -19.24
CA LEU A 123 4.43 4.19 -19.22
C LEU A 123 5.49 4.22 -20.33
N ARG A 124 5.05 4.09 -21.58
CA ARG A 124 5.78 4.66 -22.72
C ARG A 124 4.98 5.81 -23.33
N ARG A 125 5.58 7.00 -23.16
CA ARG A 125 5.34 8.30 -23.81
C ARG A 125 4.24 9.18 -23.22
N LEU A 126 4.61 9.97 -22.22
CA LEU A 126 4.39 11.42 -22.35
C LEU A 126 5.64 12.00 -23.01
N PRO A 127 5.59 12.44 -24.29
CA PRO A 127 6.66 13.27 -24.81
C PRO A 127 6.47 14.68 -24.25
N ASN A 128 7.44 15.14 -23.46
CA ASN A 128 7.73 16.55 -23.20
C ASN A 128 6.70 17.37 -22.41
N LEU A 129 6.48 17.07 -21.13
CA LEU A 129 6.17 18.15 -20.17
C LEU A 129 7.47 18.63 -19.52
N ARG A 130 8.06 19.68 -20.08
CA ARG A 130 8.90 20.58 -19.27
C ARG A 130 7.95 21.26 -18.27
N PRO A 131 8.28 21.34 -16.98
CA PRO A 131 7.50 22.19 -16.09
C PRO A 131 7.66 23.63 -16.57
N HIS A 132 6.58 24.20 -17.10
CA HIS A 132 6.50 25.65 -17.28
C HIS A 132 6.42 26.25 -15.87
N LEU A 133 7.58 26.54 -15.29
CA LEU A 133 7.64 27.48 -14.18
C LEU A 133 7.18 28.83 -14.75
N PRO A 134 6.25 29.56 -14.12
CA PRO A 134 6.02 30.95 -14.48
C PRO A 134 7.30 31.73 -14.21
N GLU A 135 7.76 32.50 -15.20
CA GLU A 135 8.90 33.40 -15.05
C GLU A 135 8.62 34.35 -13.88
N VAL A 136 9.52 34.36 -12.90
CA VAL A 136 9.53 35.36 -11.84
C VAL A 136 9.99 36.67 -12.49
N PRO A 137 9.18 37.75 -12.49
CA PRO A 137 9.64 39.01 -13.06
C PRO A 137 10.82 39.54 -12.24
N GLU A 138 11.88 39.92 -12.94
CA GLU A 138 13.09 40.50 -12.33
C GLU A 138 12.75 41.76 -11.51
N PRO A 139 13.39 41.99 -10.36
CA PRO A 139 13.19 43.21 -9.60
C PRO A 139 13.73 44.41 -10.37
N CYS A 140 12.86 45.41 -10.55
CA CYS A 140 13.18 46.67 -11.22
C CYS A 140 14.32 47.39 -10.46
N HIS A 141 15.50 47.48 -11.07
CA HIS A 141 16.59 48.29 -10.55
C HIS A 141 16.25 49.79 -10.69
N PRO A 142 16.43 50.62 -9.65
CA PRO A 142 16.26 52.06 -9.79
C PRO A 142 17.42 52.61 -10.64
N GLY A 143 17.06 53.17 -11.80
CA GLY A 143 17.99 53.84 -12.70
C GLY A 143 18.66 55.04 -12.04
N VAL A 144 19.98 55.12 -12.21
CA VAL A 144 20.81 56.27 -11.86
C VAL A 144 20.41 57.44 -12.77
N GLY A 145 19.73 58.44 -12.21
CA GLY A 145 19.48 59.73 -12.84
C GLY A 145 20.70 60.64 -12.71
N SER A 146 21.45 60.75 -13.81
CA SER A 146 22.39 61.84 -14.07
C SER A 146 21.60 63.14 -14.34
N GLY A 147 21.97 64.24 -13.68
CA GLY A 147 21.37 65.56 -13.90
C GLY A 147 22.20 66.66 -13.24
N ALA A 148 22.91 67.43 -14.06
CA ALA A 148 23.89 68.44 -13.70
C ALA A 148 23.25 69.79 -13.33
N SER A 149 24.09 70.61 -12.67
CA SER A 149 23.89 71.98 -12.17
C SER A 149 23.24 72.99 -13.12
N ALA A 150 22.51 73.94 -12.52
CA ALA A 150 22.68 75.39 -12.72
C ALA A 150 22.21 76.13 -11.47
#